data_AF-A0A7C5W8C4-F1
#
_entry.id   AF-A0A7C5W8C4-F1
#
_cell.length_a   1.000
_cell.length_b   1.000
_cell.length_c   1.000
_cell.angle_alpha   90.00
_cell.angle_beta   90.00
_cell.angle_gamma   90.00
#
_symmetry.space_group_name_H-M   'P 1'
#
loop_
_entity.id
_entity.type
_entity.pdbx_description
1 polymer ?
#
loop_
_entity_poly.entity_id
_entity_poly.type
_entity_poly.pdbx_seq_one_letter_code
_entity_poly.pdbx_strand_id
1 'polypeptide(L)' 'MHPPSHRTARKWWHAVNYAARALLILVGLLLALGSFPVAGSSQTFLRTFGVVMALFGLYRVLWYRWRLRQWQRDEADNSP' A
#
# COMPACT_ATOMS: atom_id res chain seq x y z
N MET A 1 34.66 10.77 -12.26
CA MET A 1 33.50 9.83 -12.19
C MET A 1 33.09 9.68 -10.74
N HIS A 2 32.00 10.34 -10.32
CA HIS A 2 31.50 10.28 -8.95
C HIS A 2 30.56 9.07 -8.79
N PRO A 3 30.80 8.14 -7.84
CA PRO A 3 29.87 7.06 -7.60
C PRO A 3 28.56 7.62 -7.01
N PRO A 4 27.38 7.17 -7.48
CA PRO A 4 26.10 7.62 -6.97
C PRO A 4 25.95 7.18 -5.50
N SER A 5 25.75 8.17 -4.63
CA SER A 5 25.66 7.96 -3.18
C SER A 5 24.47 7.05 -2.79
N HIS A 6 24.77 5.97 -2.05
CA HIS A 6 23.82 4.95 -1.55
C HIS A 6 22.63 5.48 -0.70
N ARG A 7 22.53 6.78 -0.41
CA ARG A 7 21.41 7.37 0.34
C ARG A 7 20.16 7.60 -0.49
N THR A 8 20.29 7.86 -1.79
CA THR A 8 19.13 8.13 -2.66
C THR A 8 18.33 6.85 -2.89
N ALA A 9 19.01 5.72 -3.16
CA ALA A 9 18.38 4.43 -3.42
C ALA A 9 17.35 4.01 -2.35
N ARG A 10 17.62 4.27 -1.06
CA ARG A 10 16.68 3.95 0.03
C ARG A 10 15.41 4.80 0.00
N LYS A 11 15.52 6.10 -0.30
CA LYS A 11 14.36 7.01 -0.38
C LYS A 11 13.43 6.63 -1.52
N TRP A 12 13.99 6.25 -2.67
CA TRP A 12 13.23 5.76 -3.82
C TRP A 12 12.45 4.48 -3.48
N TRP A 13 13.05 3.56 -2.72
CA TRP A 13 12.40 2.32 -2.34
C TRP A 13 11.17 2.51 -1.45
N HIS A 14 11.23 3.49 -0.55
CA HIS A 14 10.06 3.85 0.26
C HIS A 14 8.94 4.47 -0.59
N ALA A 15 9.28 5.36 -1.53
CA ALA A 15 8.31 5.98 -2.41
C ALA A 15 7.60 4.96 -3.32
N VAL A 16 8.36 4.04 -3.91
CA VAL A 16 7.82 2.95 -4.76
C VAL A 16 6.87 2.05 -3.97
N ASN A 17 7.25 1.66 -2.75
CA ASN A 17 6.37 0.85 -1.89
C ASN A 17 5.06 1.57 -1.55
N TYR A 18 5.11 2.89 -1.35
CA TYR A 18 3.93 3.68 -1.06
C TYR A 18 3.02 3.81 -2.29
N ALA A 19 3.61 4.07 -3.46
CA ALA A 19 2.90 4.12 -4.73
C ALA A 19 2.24 2.78 -5.08
N ALA A 20 2.95 1.66 -4.92
CA ALA A 20 2.41 0.32 -5.15
C ALA A 20 1.22 0.00 -4.22
N ARG A 21 1.26 0.46 -2.97
CA ARG A 21 0.14 0.31 -2.03
C ARG A 21 -1.07 1.16 -2.43
N ALA A 22 -0.85 2.41 -2.82
CA ALA A 22 -1.93 3.26 -3.33
C ALA A 22 -2.58 2.65 -4.58
N LEU A 23 -1.77 2.09 -5.49
CA LEU A 23 -2.24 1.43 -6.70
C LEU A 23 -3.14 0.22 -6.37
N LEU A 24 -2.72 -0.64 -5.43
CA LEU A 24 -3.51 -1.80 -5.00
C LEU A 24 -4.88 -1.40 -4.44
N ILE A 25 -4.94 -0.34 -3.64
CA ILE A 25 -6.20 0.18 -3.08
C ILE A 25 -7.10 0.69 -4.21
N LEU A 26 -6.52 1.44 -5.15
CA LEU A 26 -7.24 2.05 -6.27
C LEU A 26 -7.80 0.98 -7.22
N VAL A 27 -7.02 -0.06 -7.51
CA VAL A 27 -7.46 -1.23 -8.29
C VAL A 27 -8.57 -1.99 -7.55
N GLY A 28 -8.42 -2.24 -6.24
CA GLY A 28 -9.45 -2.89 -5.44
C GLY A 28 -10.78 -2.11 -5.45
N LEU A 29 -10.71 -0.78 -5.35
CA LEU A 29 -11.89 0.09 -5.40
C LEU A 29 -12.58 0.06 -6.77
N LEU A 30 -11.81 0.13 -7.86
CA LEU A 30 -12.31 0.04 -9.24
C LEU A 30 -13.02 -1.29 -9.50
N LEU A 31 -12.46 -2.40 -9.00
CA LEU A 31 -13.10 -3.72 -9.08
C LEU A 31 -14.40 -3.77 -8.25
N ALA A 32 -14.40 -3.20 -7.04
CA ALA A 32 -15.58 -3.17 -6.18
C ALA A 32 -16.74 -2.36 -6.78
N LEU A 33 -16.44 -1.27 -7.51
CA LEU A 33 -17.43 -0.47 -8.22
C LEU A 33 -18.02 -1.18 -9.44
N GLY A 34 -17.42 -2.29 -9.88
CA GLY A 34 -17.84 -3.01 -11.08
C GLY A 34 -17.47 -2.29 -12.37
N SER A 35 -16.47 -1.39 -12.33
CA SER A 35 -16.04 -0.61 -13.50
C SER A 35 -15.31 -1.45 -14.56
N PHE A 36 -14.97 -2.71 -14.24
CA PHE A 36 -14.36 -3.65 -15.19
C PHE A 36 -15.39 -4.67 -15.68
N PRO A 37 -15.79 -4.62 -16.96
CA PRO A 37 -16.61 -5.67 -17.57
C PRO A 37 -15.73 -6.89 -17.86
N VAL A 38 -15.54 -7.77 -16.86
CA VAL A 38 -14.85 -9.04 -17.07
C VAL A 38 -15.85 -10.09 -17.54
N ALA A 39 -15.85 -10.34 -18.85
CA ALA A 39 -16.71 -11.33 -19.48
C ALA A 39 -16.52 -12.73 -18.86
N GLY A 40 -17.63 -13.43 -18.60
CA GLY A 40 -17.61 -14.81 -18.10
C GLY A 40 -17.44 -14.98 -16.59
N SER A 41 -17.34 -13.89 -15.81
CA SER A 41 -17.27 -13.96 -14.35
C SER A 41 -18.56 -13.48 -13.69
N SER A 42 -18.94 -14.08 -12.56
CA SER A 42 -20.11 -13.65 -11.79
C SER A 42 -19.86 -12.25 -11.22
N GLN A 43 -20.74 -11.30 -11.53
CA GLN A 43 -20.63 -9.92 -11.07
C GLN A 43 -20.59 -9.82 -9.53
N THR A 44 -21.24 -10.75 -8.84
CA THR A 44 -21.17 -10.90 -7.38
C THR A 44 -19.78 -11.28 -6.92
N PHE A 45 -19.10 -12.19 -7.62
CA PHE A 45 -17.73 -12.60 -7.28
C PHE A 45 -16.75 -11.43 -7.43
N LEU A 46 -16.79 -10.70 -8.55
CA LEU A 46 -15.98 -9.50 -8.77
C LEU A 46 -16.16 -8.45 -7.68
N ARG A 47 -17.40 -8.16 -7.29
CA ARG A 47 -17.72 -7.20 -6.22
C ARG A 47 -17.13 -7.63 -4.89
N THR A 48 -17.38 -8.87 -4.48
CA THR A 48 -16.87 -9.38 -3.20
C THR A 48 -15.34 -9.40 -3.19
N PHE A 49 -14.72 -9.85 -4.29
CA PHE A 49 -13.27 -9.84 -4.43
C PHE A 49 -12.69 -8.42 -4.37
N GLY A 50 -13.31 -7.46 -5.05
CA GLY A 50 -12.92 -6.05 -4.98
C GLY A 50 -13.00 -5.46 -3.57
N VAL A 51 -14.10 -5.74 -2.85
CA VAL A 51 -14.26 -5.31 -1.45
C VAL A 51 -13.19 -5.92 -0.54
N VAL A 52 -12.93 -7.23 -0.66
CA VAL A 52 -11.88 -7.91 0.12
C VAL A 52 -10.51 -7.33 -0.20
N MET A 53 -10.19 -7.08 -1.48
CA MET A 53 -8.94 -6.44 -1.90
C MET A 53 -8.80 -5.03 -1.34
N ALA A 54 -9.86 -4.22 -1.37
CA ALA A 54 -9.85 -2.87 -0.81
C ALA A 54 -9.62 -2.88 0.71
N LEU A 55 -10.32 -3.76 1.44
CA LEU A 55 -10.13 -3.95 2.88
C LEU A 55 -8.72 -4.42 3.22
N PHE A 56 -8.18 -5.37 2.46
CA PHE A 56 -6.82 -5.87 2.64
C PHE A 56 -5.77 -4.76 2.39
N GLY A 57 -5.95 -3.98 1.32
CA GLY A 57 -5.12 -2.81 1.02
C GLY A 57 -5.14 -1.78 2.15
N LEU A 58 -6.34 -1.48 2.67
CA LEU A 58 -6.53 -0.55 3.79
C LEU A 58 -5.87 -1.05 5.07
N TYR A 59 -6.09 -2.31 5.44
CA TYR A 59 -5.46 -2.95 6.60
C TYR A 59 -3.93 -2.81 6.55
N ARG A 60 -3.33 -3.06 5.38
CA ARG A 60 -1.87 -2.99 5.21
C ARG A 60 -1.33 -1.56 5.37
N VAL A 61 -2.08 -0.54 4.95
CA VAL A 61 -1.72 0.87 5.17
C VAL A 61 -1.82 1.23 6.65
N LEU A 62 -2.88 0.82 7.33
CA LEU A 62 -3.06 1.08 8.75
C LEU A 62 -1.95 0.41 9.57
N TRP A 63 -1.64 -0.85 9.29
CA TRP A 63 -0.55 -1.59 9.93
C TRP A 63 0.80 -0.87 9.78
N TYR A 64 1.12 -0.42 8.56
CA TYR A 64 2.36 0.30 8.32
C TYR A 64 2.43 1.63 9.08
N ARG A 65 1.32 2.38 9.13
CA ARG A 65 1.23 3.61 9.94
C ARG A 65 1.37 3.34 11.43
N TRP A 66 0.88 2.20 11.90
CA TRP A 66 1.01 1.81 13.30
C TRP A 66 2.46 1.46 13.65
N ARG A 67 3.12 0.67 12.80
CA ARG A 67 4.54 0.31 12.96
C ARG A 67 5.47 1.52 12.88
N LEU A 68 5.19 2.47 11.98
CA LEU A 68 5.96 3.69 11.86
C LEU A 68 5.85 4.55 13.14
N ARG A 69 4.66 4.62 13.74
CA ARG A 69 4.44 5.34 15.00
C ARG A 69 5.14 4.68 16.20
N GLN A 70 5.23 3.35 16.22
CA GLN A 70 5.99 2.65 17.26
C GLN A 70 7.47 3.03 17.20
N TRP A 71 8.08 2.99 16.01
CA TRP A 71 9.49 3.36 15.86
C TRP A 71 9.79 4.79 16.30
N GLN A 72 8.93 5.76 15.98
CA GLN A 72 9.10 7.14 16.43
C GLN A 72 9.01 7.30 17.95
N ARG A 73 8.20 6.47 18.63
CA ARG A 73 8.10 6.49 20.10
C ARG A 73 9.35 5.91 20.74
N ASP A 74 9.82 4.78 20.22
CA ASP A 74 11.03 4.11 20.75
C ASP A 74 12.28 4.98 20.59
N GLU A 75 12.37 5.77 19.52
CA GLU A 75 13.51 6.65 19.24
C GLU A 75 13.49 7.94 20.10
N ALA A 76 12.30 8.41 20.48
CA ALA A 76 12.14 9.54 21.40
C ALA A 76 12.48 9.16 22.85
N ASP A 77 12.18 7.93 23.26
CA ASP A 77 12.44 7.43 24.63
C ASP A 77 13.92 7.05 24.85
N ASN A 78 14.66 6.76 23.76
CA ASN A 78 16.09 6.41 23.79
C ASN A 78 17.04 7.58 23.45
N SER A 79 16.52 8.81 23.31
CA SER A 79 17.35 10.00 23.12
C SER A 79 17.71 10.59 24.50
N PRO A 80 19.01 10.62 24.88
CA PRO A 80 19.47 11.05 26.22
C PRO A 80 19.30 12.55 26.49
#